data_AF-A0A5N5M9P1-F1
#
_entry.id   AF-A0A5N5M9P1-F1
#
_cell.length_a   1.000
_cell.length_b   1.000
_cell.length_c   1.000
_cell.angle_alpha   90.00
_cell.angle_beta   90.00
_cell.angle_gamma   90.00
#
_symmetry.space_group_name_H-M   'P 1'
#
loop_
_entity.id
_entity.type
_entity.pdbx_description
1 polymer ?
#
loop_
_entity_poly.entity_id
_entity_poly.type
_entity_poly.pdbx_seq_one_letter_code
_entity_poly.pdbx_strand_id
1 'polypeptide(L)'
;MMFFVVSVSKAQHGCIDCLALMICAKLQVPASFKESSKNFGASRKTSYYGNAVSGNCVLLYVITLLINDENAPVSASMLGSENSALEAPTILSFRVCMANVLISACQKISDSGKKTFAKKTVPRLIQAVEGIMHPDIRAACIQVLFSAVYHLKSAVLPYSSDLLNLSLKFLSRGSEKERMASAKLIASLMASEDVIVKSISGGLLEARSVLSSVSFSDSSHELQQICQKLLACITSP
;
A
#
# COMPACT_ATOMS: atom_id res chain seq x y z
N MET A 1 5.87 -1.00 15.69
CA MET A 1 5.96 -1.23 14.24
C MET A 1 6.79 -0.09 13.66
N MET A 2 7.99 -0.40 13.21
CA MET A 2 9.01 0.58 12.81
C MET A 2 8.65 1.11 11.42
N PHE A 3 8.47 2.43 11.30
CA PHE A 3 8.31 3.11 10.00
C PHE A 3 9.55 2.83 9.12
N PHE A 4 9.39 2.88 7.79
CA PHE A 4 10.52 2.94 6.88
C PHE A 4 11.28 4.24 7.15
N VAL A 5 12.29 4.21 8.02
CA VAL A 5 13.03 5.41 8.41
C VAL A 5 14.06 5.72 7.33
N VAL A 6 13.63 6.36 6.23
CA VAL A 6 14.37 7.56 5.81
C VAL A 6 14.24 8.52 6.99
N SER A 7 15.29 9.16 7.48
CA SER A 7 15.24 10.03 8.66
C SER A 7 14.09 11.04 8.56
N VAL A 8 12.94 10.71 9.14
CA VAL A 8 11.74 11.53 9.05
C VAL A 8 11.87 12.61 10.11
N SER A 9 12.00 13.87 9.72
CA SER A 9 12.01 14.96 10.69
C SER A 9 10.66 14.98 11.43
N LYS A 10 10.61 15.48 12.68
CA LYS A 10 9.36 15.56 13.47
C LYS A 10 8.21 16.22 12.68
N ALA A 11 8.52 17.18 11.81
CA ALA A 11 7.56 17.87 10.95
C ALA A 11 6.96 16.96 9.86
N GLN A 12 7.76 16.09 9.23
CA GLN A 12 7.27 15.15 8.23
C GLN A 12 6.31 14.11 8.85
N HIS A 13 6.57 13.69 10.11
CA HIS A 13 5.63 12.81 10.84
C HIS A 13 4.27 13.48 11.05
N GLY A 14 4.25 14.77 11.41
CA GLY A 14 3.01 15.55 11.52
C GLY A 14 2.25 15.67 10.20
N CYS A 15 2.95 15.85 9.07
CA CYS A 15 2.33 15.91 7.75
C CYS A 15 1.71 14.58 7.32
N ILE A 16 2.45 13.47 7.54
CA ILE A 16 1.97 12.10 7.29
C ILE A 16 0.67 11.85 8.05
N ASP A 17 0.66 12.20 9.33
CA ASP A 17 -0.48 12.00 10.20
C ASP A 17 -1.67 12.87 9.84
N CYS A 18 -1.45 14.12 9.47
CA CYS A 18 -2.51 15.00 8.99
C CYS A 18 -3.17 14.45 7.72
N LEU A 19 -2.38 14.02 6.72
CA LEU A 19 -2.90 13.41 5.49
C LEU A 19 -3.65 12.11 5.78
N ALA A 20 -3.12 11.25 6.65
CA ALA A 20 -3.78 10.01 7.06
C ALA A 20 -5.13 10.27 7.74
N LEU A 21 -5.20 11.27 8.63
CA LEU A 21 -6.45 11.67 9.29
C LEU A 21 -7.47 12.25 8.30
N MET A 22 -7.03 13.03 7.31
CA MET A 22 -7.92 13.52 6.24
C MET A 22 -8.51 12.37 5.42
N ILE A 23 -7.69 11.35 5.09
CA ILE A 23 -8.18 10.13 4.42
C ILE A 23 -9.21 9.42 5.32
N CYS A 24 -8.87 9.20 6.59
CA CYS A 24 -9.73 8.52 7.54
C CYS A 24 -11.08 9.24 7.68
N ALA A 25 -11.07 10.54 7.93
CA ALA A 25 -12.27 11.35 8.09
C ALA A 25 -13.18 11.26 6.85
N LYS A 26 -12.61 11.35 5.64
CA LYS A 26 -13.40 11.30 4.39
C LYS A 26 -14.02 9.93 4.11
N LEU A 27 -13.39 8.84 4.55
CA LEU A 27 -13.92 7.49 4.36
C LEU A 27 -14.94 7.08 5.42
N GLN A 28 -15.03 7.83 6.52
CA GLN A 28 -15.95 7.61 7.62
C GLN A 28 -17.26 8.40 7.49
N VAL A 29 -17.35 9.36 6.56
CA VAL A 29 -18.60 10.09 6.32
C VAL A 29 -19.66 9.15 5.74
N PRO A 30 -20.80 8.95 6.42
CA PRO A 30 -21.88 8.11 5.92
C PRO A 30 -22.37 8.59 4.55
N ALA A 31 -22.65 7.65 3.65
CA ALA A 31 -23.19 7.97 2.32
C ALA A 31 -24.53 8.73 2.36
N SER A 32 -25.22 8.74 3.51
CA SER A 32 -26.50 9.44 3.72
C SER A 32 -26.39 10.97 3.71
N PHE A 33 -25.20 11.57 3.78
CA PHE A 33 -25.03 13.03 3.68
C PHE A 33 -24.84 13.54 2.24
N LYS A 34 -24.87 12.68 1.23
CA LYS A 34 -24.77 13.08 -0.18
C LYS A 34 -26.11 13.34 -0.87
N GLU A 35 -27.23 13.11 -0.18
CA GLU A 35 -28.59 13.30 -0.71
C GLU A 35 -29.27 14.54 -0.10
N SER A 36 -28.67 15.71 -0.27
CA SER A 36 -29.37 17.00 -0.10
C SER A 36 -28.93 18.01 -1.16
N SER A 37 -28.96 17.59 -2.43
CA SER A 37 -28.89 18.51 -3.57
C SER A 37 -29.73 17.95 -4.71
N LYS A 38 -31.04 17.83 -4.46
CA LYS A 38 -32.05 17.80 -5.51
C LYS A 38 -32.90 19.03 -5.28
N ASN A 39 -32.66 20.04 -6.13
CA ASN A 39 -33.61 21.02 -6.68
C ASN A 39 -32.84 22.28 -7.04
N PHE A 40 -32.67 22.56 -8.34
CA PHE A 40 -33.07 23.81 -8.99
C PHE A 40 -32.67 23.78 -10.48
N GLY A 41 -33.68 23.86 -11.35
CA GLY A 41 -33.66 24.58 -12.62
C GLY A 41 -32.77 24.07 -13.75
N ALA A 42 -33.38 23.52 -14.78
CA ALA A 42 -32.76 23.34 -16.09
C ALA A 42 -32.53 24.70 -16.79
N SER A 43 -31.30 25.00 -17.22
CA SER A 43 -31.04 25.87 -18.38
C SER A 43 -29.64 25.66 -18.99
N ARG A 44 -29.65 25.03 -20.16
CA ARG A 44 -28.77 25.05 -21.34
C ARG A 44 -27.31 25.60 -21.27
N LYS A 45 -26.37 24.70 -21.63
CA LYS A 45 -25.11 24.83 -22.40
C LYS A 45 -23.99 25.79 -21.92
N THR A 46 -22.91 25.19 -21.38
CA THR A 46 -21.53 25.22 -21.95
C THR A 46 -20.65 24.18 -21.27
N SER A 47 -19.76 23.58 -22.06
CA SER A 47 -18.90 22.44 -21.73
C SER A 47 -17.76 22.77 -20.77
N TYR A 48 -17.80 22.20 -19.57
CA TYR A 48 -16.64 21.66 -18.86
C TYR A 48 -17.14 20.42 -18.11
N TYR A 49 -16.43 19.29 -18.21
CA TYR A 49 -16.71 18.06 -17.46
C TYR A 49 -16.48 18.30 -15.95
N GLY A 50 -17.36 19.08 -15.32
CA GLY A 50 -17.48 19.21 -13.87
C GLY A 50 -18.25 18.01 -13.34
N ASN A 51 -17.62 16.85 -13.33
CA ASN A 51 -18.21 15.65 -12.77
C ASN A 51 -18.01 15.65 -11.24
N ALA A 52 -18.99 15.13 -10.50
CA ALA A 52 -19.14 15.18 -9.05
C ALA A 52 -17.99 14.51 -8.25
N VAL A 53 -16.81 15.13 -8.19
CA VAL A 53 -15.59 14.59 -7.59
C VAL A 53 -15.15 15.44 -6.40
N SER A 54 -15.62 15.17 -5.18
CA SER A 54 -15.07 15.86 -3.99
C SER A 54 -15.00 15.02 -2.70
N GLY A 55 -15.18 13.69 -2.79
CA GLY A 55 -15.15 12.82 -1.61
C GLY A 55 -13.86 11.99 -1.42
N ASN A 56 -13.21 11.58 -2.51
CA ASN A 56 -12.09 10.61 -2.50
C ASN A 56 -10.77 11.16 -3.05
N CYS A 57 -10.69 12.49 -3.26
CA CYS A 57 -9.55 13.10 -3.94
C CYS A 57 -8.23 12.84 -3.20
N VAL A 58 -8.20 12.93 -1.88
CA VAL A 58 -6.95 12.79 -1.10
C VAL A 58 -6.39 11.37 -1.16
N LEU A 59 -7.21 10.34 -0.94
CA LEU A 59 -6.73 8.95 -1.02
C LEU A 59 -6.24 8.62 -2.43
N LEU A 60 -7.01 9.00 -3.45
CA LEU A 60 -6.63 8.74 -4.83
C LEU A 60 -5.33 9.48 -5.19
N TYR A 61 -5.21 10.75 -4.79
CA TYR A 61 -4.02 11.55 -4.98
C TYR A 61 -2.78 10.92 -4.35
N VAL A 62 -2.87 10.47 -3.09
CA VAL A 62 -1.77 9.79 -2.39
C VAL A 62 -1.37 8.49 -3.11
N ILE A 63 -2.35 7.69 -3.56
CA ILE A 63 -2.07 6.46 -4.32
C ILE A 63 -1.38 6.80 -5.65
N THR A 64 -1.90 7.78 -6.39
CA THR A 64 -1.34 8.23 -7.67
C THR A 64 0.10 8.71 -7.50
N LEU A 65 0.38 9.54 -6.50
CA LEU A 65 1.75 9.98 -6.21
C LEU A 65 2.69 8.83 -5.83
N LEU A 66 2.19 7.81 -5.12
CA LEU A 66 2.99 6.64 -4.77
C LEU A 66 3.36 5.82 -6.02
N ILE A 67 2.38 5.51 -6.88
CA ILE A 67 2.55 4.54 -7.97
C ILE A 67 3.02 5.17 -9.29
N ASN A 68 2.82 6.48 -9.50
CA ASN A 68 3.25 7.13 -10.74
C ASN A 68 4.76 7.09 -10.85
N ASP A 69 5.22 6.43 -11.91
CA ASP A 69 6.62 6.35 -12.31
C ASP A 69 6.97 7.40 -13.39
N GLU A 70 6.05 8.34 -13.62
CA GLU A 70 6.23 9.39 -14.61
C GLU A 70 7.51 10.17 -14.34
N ASN A 71 8.45 10.04 -15.27
CA ASN A 71 9.39 11.10 -15.68
C ASN A 71 8.63 12.30 -16.29
N ALA A 72 7.41 12.61 -15.84
CA ALA A 72 6.70 13.79 -16.32
C ALA A 72 7.35 14.99 -15.62
N PRO A 73 8.02 15.89 -16.36
CA PRO A 73 8.49 17.11 -15.77
C PRO A 73 7.25 17.84 -15.29
N VAL A 74 7.11 17.96 -13.96
CA VAL A 74 6.33 19.05 -13.39
C VAL A 74 6.83 20.28 -14.14
N SER A 75 5.93 20.92 -14.90
CA SER A 75 6.28 22.05 -15.73
C SER A 75 7.10 23.01 -14.87
N ALA A 76 8.40 23.08 -15.19
CA ALA A 76 9.33 24.02 -14.60
C ALA A 76 8.93 25.40 -15.13
N SER A 77 7.87 25.96 -14.58
CA SER A 77 7.65 27.38 -14.59
C SER A 77 7.95 27.87 -13.18
N MET A 78 9.04 28.63 -13.08
CA MET A 78 9.53 29.33 -11.90
C MET A 78 10.41 28.49 -10.95
N LEU A 79 11.63 28.20 -11.39
CA LEU A 79 12.87 28.67 -10.74
C LEU A 79 14.03 27.87 -11.34
N GLY A 80 14.92 28.56 -12.06
CA GLY A 80 16.13 27.95 -12.58
C GLY A 80 17.04 27.49 -11.45
N SER A 81 17.53 26.26 -11.52
CA SER A 81 18.86 25.88 -11.05
C SER A 81 19.19 24.49 -11.55
N GLU A 82 20.38 24.39 -12.14
CA GLU A 82 21.11 23.16 -12.44
C GLU A 82 21.12 22.25 -11.19
N ASN A 83 20.73 20.97 -11.33
CA ASN A 83 21.19 19.80 -10.55
C ASN A 83 20.30 18.55 -10.76
N SER A 84 20.50 17.83 -11.87
CA SER A 84 19.76 16.61 -12.22
C SER A 84 20.01 15.40 -11.29
N ALA A 85 20.97 15.46 -10.36
CA ALA A 85 21.25 14.39 -9.41
C ALA A 85 20.55 14.57 -8.03
N LEU A 86 20.10 15.79 -7.70
CA LEU A 86 19.49 16.10 -6.38
C LEU A 86 17.97 15.87 -6.35
N GLU A 87 17.33 15.86 -7.51
CA GLU A 87 15.88 15.67 -7.64
C GLU A 87 15.47 14.20 -7.42
N ALA A 88 16.26 13.23 -7.90
CA ALA A 88 15.95 11.81 -7.79
C ALA A 88 15.82 11.30 -6.33
N PRO A 89 16.74 11.63 -5.39
CA PRO A 89 16.58 11.26 -3.98
C PRO A 89 15.35 11.91 -3.31
N THR A 90 15.01 13.12 -3.74
CA THR A 90 13.88 13.90 -3.19
C THR A 90 12.53 13.32 -3.63
N ILE A 91 12.42 12.95 -4.92
CA ILE A 91 11.23 12.30 -5.49
C ILE A 91 10.98 10.93 -4.85
N LEU A 92 12.04 10.11 -4.67
CA LEU A 92 11.91 8.80 -4.01
C LEU A 92 11.47 8.95 -2.55
N SER A 93 12.09 9.87 -1.80
CA SER A 93 11.71 10.15 -0.41
C SER A 93 10.25 10.59 -0.29
N PHE A 94 9.78 11.40 -1.24
CA PHE A 94 8.40 11.85 -1.29
C PHE A 94 7.41 10.70 -1.57
N ARG A 95 7.72 9.81 -2.53
CA ARG A 95 6.89 8.62 -2.82
C ARG A 95 6.84 7.66 -1.62
N VAL A 96 7.97 7.43 -0.95
CA VAL A 96 8.00 6.65 0.30
C VAL A 96 7.16 7.32 1.39
N CYS A 97 7.15 8.66 1.49
CA CYS A 97 6.25 9.35 2.41
C CYS A 97 4.77 9.08 2.11
N MET A 98 4.38 8.98 0.84
CA MET A 98 3.00 8.63 0.47
C MET A 98 2.64 7.20 0.90
N ALA A 99 3.58 6.25 0.84
CA ALA A 99 3.38 4.93 1.43
C ALA A 99 3.16 5.02 2.95
N ASN A 100 3.96 5.83 3.66
CA ASN A 100 3.79 6.04 5.10
C ASN A 100 2.44 6.69 5.46
N VAL A 101 1.90 7.57 4.60
CA VAL A 101 0.53 8.10 4.75
C VAL A 101 -0.50 6.97 4.70
N LEU A 102 -0.39 6.07 3.73
CA LEU A 102 -1.31 4.93 3.60
C LEU A 102 -1.19 3.95 4.79
N ILE A 103 0.03 3.69 5.26
CA ILE A 103 0.28 2.87 6.47
C ILE A 103 -0.36 3.52 7.70
N SER A 104 -0.15 4.83 7.92
CA SER A 104 -0.75 5.58 9.03
C SER A 104 -2.28 5.58 8.93
N ALA A 105 -2.84 5.66 7.71
CA ALA A 105 -4.27 5.55 7.49
C ALA A 105 -4.82 4.15 7.82
N CYS A 106 -4.13 3.07 7.43
CA CYS A 106 -4.51 1.70 7.82
C CYS A 106 -4.62 1.54 9.35
N GLN A 107 -3.70 2.16 10.10
CA GLN A 107 -3.67 2.09 11.56
C GLN A 107 -4.81 2.86 12.23
N LYS A 108 -5.21 3.99 11.64
CA LYS A 108 -6.12 4.98 12.27
C LYS A 108 -7.57 4.90 11.80
N ILE A 109 -7.83 4.18 10.70
CA ILE A 109 -9.17 4.10 10.13
C ILE A 109 -10.11 3.31 11.04
N SER A 110 -11.32 3.83 11.27
CA SER A 110 -12.36 3.12 12.01
C SER A 110 -12.93 1.96 11.19
N ASP A 111 -13.59 1.02 11.87
CA ASP A 111 -14.12 -0.20 11.24
C ASP A 111 -15.06 0.09 10.05
N SER A 112 -15.86 1.15 10.15
CA SER A 112 -16.76 1.59 9.07
C SER A 112 -16.03 1.95 7.76
N GLY A 113 -14.79 2.44 7.84
CA GLY A 113 -14.00 2.87 6.70
C GLY A 113 -13.15 1.76 6.06
N LYS A 114 -12.85 0.68 6.81
CA LYS A 114 -11.88 -0.36 6.41
C LYS A 114 -12.19 -0.97 5.05
N LYS A 115 -13.44 -1.39 4.83
CA LYS A 115 -13.89 -1.99 3.55
C LYS A 115 -13.70 -1.03 2.37
N THR A 116 -14.05 0.23 2.56
CA THR A 116 -13.93 1.25 1.52
C THR A 116 -12.47 1.58 1.21
N PHE A 117 -11.62 1.65 2.24
CA PHE A 117 -10.18 1.85 2.07
C PHE A 117 -9.55 0.68 1.32
N ALA A 118 -9.79 -0.57 1.78
CA ALA A 118 -9.27 -1.77 1.14
C ALA A 118 -9.64 -1.82 -0.34
N LYS A 119 -10.93 -1.59 -0.65
CA LYS A 119 -11.44 -1.58 -2.03
C LYS A 119 -10.75 -0.57 -2.95
N LYS A 120 -10.31 0.57 -2.42
CA LYS A 120 -9.66 1.63 -3.22
C LYS A 120 -8.15 1.48 -3.28
N THR A 121 -7.52 0.95 -2.24
CA THR A 121 -6.07 0.93 -2.13
C THR A 121 -5.48 -0.39 -2.63
N VAL A 122 -5.95 -1.52 -2.11
CA VAL A 122 -5.33 -2.84 -2.31
C VAL A 122 -5.22 -3.23 -3.79
N PRO A 123 -6.30 -3.25 -4.61
CA PRO A 123 -6.19 -3.70 -5.99
C PRO A 123 -5.28 -2.79 -6.85
N ARG A 124 -5.24 -1.48 -6.57
CA ARG A 124 -4.37 -0.55 -7.30
C ARG A 124 -2.89 -0.83 -7.02
N LEU A 125 -2.55 -1.11 -5.77
CA LEU A 125 -1.16 -1.42 -5.40
C LEU A 125 -0.74 -2.79 -5.94
N ILE A 126 -1.61 -3.81 -5.86
CA ILE A 126 -1.35 -5.13 -6.45
C ILE A 126 -1.04 -5.00 -7.94
N GLN A 127 -1.86 -4.24 -8.68
CA GLN A 127 -1.68 -4.06 -10.12
C GLN A 127 -0.42 -3.24 -10.46
N ALA A 128 -0.11 -2.21 -9.68
CA ALA A 128 0.96 -1.27 -10.02
C ALA A 128 2.35 -1.78 -9.64
N VAL A 129 2.50 -2.57 -8.57
CA VAL A 129 3.81 -2.82 -7.95
C VAL A 129 4.83 -3.41 -8.92
N GLU A 130 4.40 -4.25 -9.87
CA GLU A 130 5.30 -4.90 -10.82
C GLU A 130 5.85 -3.95 -11.87
N GLY A 131 5.10 -2.89 -12.20
CA GLY A 131 5.48 -1.89 -13.19
C GLY A 131 6.38 -0.78 -12.65
N ILE A 132 6.53 -0.67 -11.32
CA ILE A 132 7.34 0.38 -10.69
C ILE A 132 8.82 0.04 -10.86
N MET A 133 9.62 0.95 -11.42
CA MET A 133 11.05 0.74 -11.67
C MET A 133 11.88 0.65 -10.39
N HIS A 134 11.56 1.46 -9.38
CA HIS A 134 12.37 1.60 -8.18
C HIS A 134 12.05 0.55 -7.09
N PRO A 135 13.02 -0.31 -6.70
CA PRO A 135 12.81 -1.37 -5.70
C PRO A 135 12.39 -0.85 -4.33
N ASP A 136 12.88 0.33 -3.92
CA ASP A 136 12.49 0.94 -2.65
C ASP A 136 11.00 1.32 -2.63
N ILE A 137 10.46 1.79 -3.75
CA ILE A 137 9.04 2.12 -3.87
C ILE A 137 8.19 0.85 -3.92
N ARG A 138 8.66 -0.20 -4.61
CA ARG A 138 8.00 -1.52 -4.59
C ARG A 138 7.95 -2.08 -3.17
N ALA A 139 9.06 -2.04 -2.44
CA ALA A 139 9.11 -2.45 -1.03
C ALA A 139 8.13 -1.64 -0.16
N ALA A 140 8.07 -0.32 -0.35
CA ALA A 140 7.12 0.53 0.36
C ALA A 140 5.66 0.17 0.03
N CYS A 141 5.32 -0.14 -1.22
CA CYS A 141 4.00 -0.62 -1.61
C CYS A 141 3.64 -1.95 -0.94
N ILE A 142 4.56 -2.91 -0.91
CA ILE A 142 4.38 -4.20 -0.22
C ILE A 142 4.16 -3.99 1.28
N GLN A 143 4.84 -3.01 1.89
CA GLN A 143 4.60 -2.64 3.30
C GLN A 143 3.23 -2.02 3.54
N VAL A 144 2.71 -1.21 2.61
CA VAL A 144 1.32 -0.74 2.67
C VAL A 144 0.35 -1.92 2.62
N LEU A 145 0.61 -2.91 1.75
CA LEU A 145 -0.20 -4.13 1.66
C LEU A 145 -0.13 -4.96 2.96
N PHE A 146 1.05 -5.11 3.55
CA PHE A 146 1.23 -5.72 4.88
C PHE A 146 0.38 -5.00 5.94
N SER A 147 0.46 -3.67 5.99
CA SER A 147 -0.32 -2.86 6.92
C SER A 147 -1.83 -2.99 6.66
N ALA A 148 -2.24 -3.11 5.40
CA ALA A 148 -3.63 -3.34 5.03
C ALA A 148 -4.14 -4.70 5.57
N VAL A 149 -3.40 -5.78 5.39
CA VAL A 149 -3.76 -7.10 5.96
C VAL A 149 -3.86 -7.01 7.48
N TYR A 150 -2.85 -6.42 8.11
CA TYR A 150 -2.73 -6.39 9.57
C TYR A 150 -3.84 -5.57 10.26
N HIS A 151 -4.20 -4.40 9.70
CA HIS A 151 -5.14 -3.48 10.35
C HIS A 151 -6.56 -3.51 9.79
N LEU A 152 -6.74 -3.84 8.50
CA LEU A 152 -8.07 -3.85 7.87
C LEU A 152 -8.78 -5.19 8.05
N LYS A 153 -8.06 -6.25 8.44
CA LYS A 153 -8.60 -7.57 8.79
C LYS A 153 -9.49 -8.14 7.68
N SER A 154 -10.67 -8.69 8.00
CA SER A 154 -11.63 -9.24 7.02
C SER A 154 -11.94 -8.37 5.80
N ALA A 155 -11.72 -7.04 5.86
CA ALA A 155 -11.86 -6.17 4.70
C ALA A 155 -10.92 -6.51 3.53
N VAL A 156 -9.80 -7.21 3.78
CA VAL A 156 -8.86 -7.65 2.72
C VAL A 156 -9.19 -9.02 2.13
N LEU A 157 -10.19 -9.74 2.66
CA LEU A 157 -10.54 -11.08 2.22
C LEU A 157 -10.70 -11.22 0.70
N PRO A 158 -11.30 -10.27 -0.05
CA PRO A 158 -11.42 -10.40 -1.50
C PRO A 158 -10.10 -10.40 -2.28
N TYR A 159 -8.99 -10.07 -1.63
CA TYR A 159 -7.66 -9.87 -2.25
C TYR A 159 -6.61 -10.82 -1.68
N SER A 160 -6.95 -11.68 -0.72
CA SER A 160 -6.00 -12.47 0.06
C SER A 160 -5.12 -13.38 -0.80
N SER A 161 -5.71 -14.05 -1.80
CA SER A 161 -4.96 -14.92 -2.71
C SER A 161 -3.99 -14.13 -3.59
N ASP A 162 -4.42 -13.00 -4.15
CA ASP A 162 -3.55 -12.12 -4.94
C ASP A 162 -2.41 -11.55 -4.11
N LEU A 163 -2.69 -11.20 -2.84
CA LEU A 163 -1.67 -10.75 -1.89
C LEU A 163 -0.64 -11.83 -1.59
N LEU A 164 -1.07 -13.08 -1.40
CA LEU A 164 -0.14 -14.20 -1.22
C LEU A 164 0.73 -14.39 -2.47
N ASN A 165 0.13 -14.46 -3.65
CA ASN A 165 0.86 -14.66 -4.91
C ASN A 165 1.89 -13.57 -5.18
N LEU A 166 1.50 -12.31 -4.99
CA LEU A 166 2.39 -11.16 -5.09
C LEU A 166 3.55 -11.27 -4.09
N SER A 167 3.26 -11.64 -2.85
CA SER A 167 4.29 -11.79 -1.82
C SER A 167 5.28 -12.90 -2.16
N LEU A 168 4.81 -14.04 -2.65
CA LEU A 168 5.69 -15.15 -3.03
C LEU A 168 6.61 -14.75 -4.18
N LYS A 169 6.08 -14.07 -5.20
CA LYS A 169 6.86 -13.56 -6.33
C LYS A 169 8.00 -12.64 -5.88
N PHE A 170 7.71 -11.65 -5.05
CA PHE A 170 8.73 -10.72 -4.56
C PHE A 170 9.65 -11.34 -3.52
N LEU A 171 9.21 -12.31 -2.72
CA LEU A 171 10.07 -13.08 -1.82
C LEU A 171 11.12 -13.90 -2.59
N SER A 172 10.75 -14.46 -3.74
CA SER A 172 11.68 -15.24 -4.57
C SER A 172 12.70 -14.41 -5.33
N ARG A 173 12.31 -13.22 -5.83
CA ARG A 173 13.11 -12.47 -6.83
C ARG A 173 13.35 -11.00 -6.53
N GLY A 174 12.80 -10.47 -5.44
CA GLY A 174 12.93 -9.06 -5.08
C GLY A 174 14.31 -8.70 -4.53
N SER A 175 14.54 -7.40 -4.35
CA SER A 175 15.64 -6.90 -3.50
C SER A 175 15.43 -7.31 -2.04
N GLU A 176 16.48 -7.19 -1.22
CA GLU A 176 16.42 -7.51 0.22
C GLU A 176 15.22 -6.87 0.93
N LYS A 177 14.96 -5.58 0.68
CA LYS A 177 13.83 -4.86 1.30
C LYS A 177 12.48 -5.36 0.82
N GLU A 178 12.34 -5.66 -0.47
CA GLU A 178 11.11 -6.24 -1.05
C GLU A 178 10.83 -7.62 -0.47
N ARG A 179 11.87 -8.44 -0.34
CA ARG A 179 11.80 -9.80 0.19
C ARG A 179 11.43 -9.81 1.68
N MET A 180 12.06 -8.93 2.47
CA MET A 180 11.69 -8.73 3.87
C MET A 180 10.24 -8.25 4.04
N ALA A 181 9.80 -7.28 3.23
CA ALA A 181 8.41 -6.83 3.25
C ALA A 181 7.43 -7.94 2.86
N SER A 182 7.80 -8.76 1.88
CA SER A 182 6.99 -9.89 1.40
C SER A 182 6.87 -11.00 2.44
N ALA A 183 7.96 -11.35 3.12
CA ALA A 183 7.94 -12.32 4.21
C ALA A 183 7.02 -11.85 5.36
N LYS A 184 7.05 -10.55 5.70
CA LYS A 184 6.14 -9.94 6.69
C LYS A 184 4.68 -9.98 6.23
N LEU A 185 4.42 -9.73 4.94
CA LEU A 185 3.07 -9.83 4.38
C LEU A 185 2.54 -11.28 4.42
N ILE A 186 3.35 -12.27 4.07
CA ILE A 186 3.00 -13.70 4.20
C ILE A 186 2.69 -14.04 5.66
N ALA A 187 3.56 -13.62 6.59
CA ALA A 187 3.33 -13.83 8.03
C ALA A 187 2.00 -13.24 8.50
N SER A 188 1.67 -12.02 8.06
CA SER A 188 0.42 -11.34 8.38
C SER A 188 -0.80 -12.09 7.84
N LEU A 189 -0.72 -12.59 6.60
CA LEU A 189 -1.78 -13.37 5.96
C LEU A 189 -2.01 -14.70 6.71
N MET A 190 -0.95 -15.38 7.11
CA MET A 190 -1.03 -16.64 7.86
C MET A 190 -1.52 -16.46 9.29
N ALA A 191 -1.26 -15.30 9.90
CA ALA A 191 -1.72 -14.95 11.24
C ALA A 191 -3.10 -14.25 11.24
N SER A 192 -3.76 -14.14 10.09
CA SER A 192 -5.07 -13.49 9.95
C SER A 192 -6.22 -14.41 10.40
N GLU A 193 -7.44 -13.87 10.38
CA GLU A 193 -8.67 -14.61 10.67
C GLU A 193 -8.80 -15.89 9.81
N ASP A 194 -9.42 -16.93 10.35
CA ASP A 194 -9.57 -18.25 9.70
C ASP A 194 -10.13 -18.18 8.28
N VAL A 195 -11.03 -17.22 8.01
CA VAL A 195 -11.60 -17.03 6.67
C VAL A 195 -10.54 -16.61 5.65
N ILE A 196 -9.56 -15.80 6.05
CA ILE A 196 -8.42 -15.39 5.21
C ILE A 196 -7.47 -16.59 5.06
N VAL A 197 -7.12 -17.27 6.15
CA VAL A 197 -6.24 -18.45 6.09
C VAL A 197 -6.82 -19.53 5.19
N LYS A 198 -8.12 -19.80 5.30
CA LYS A 198 -8.83 -20.73 4.42
C LYS A 198 -8.78 -20.29 2.96
N SER A 199 -8.96 -18.99 2.68
CA SER A 199 -8.93 -18.47 1.30
C SER A 199 -7.56 -18.58 0.62
N ILE A 200 -6.47 -18.59 1.39
CA ILE A 200 -5.10 -18.70 0.85
C ILE A 200 -4.55 -20.13 0.89
N SER A 201 -5.27 -21.08 1.50
CA SER A 201 -4.82 -22.46 1.72
C SER A 201 -4.30 -23.15 0.45
N GLY A 202 -4.96 -22.94 -0.70
CA GLY A 202 -4.52 -23.49 -1.98
C GLY A 202 -3.14 -23.00 -2.44
N GLY A 203 -2.74 -21.78 -2.06
CA GLY A 203 -1.43 -21.20 -2.38
C GLY A 203 -0.33 -21.55 -1.37
N LEU A 204 -0.68 -22.11 -0.20
CA LEU A 204 0.33 -22.44 0.83
C LEU A 204 1.28 -23.57 0.40
N LEU A 205 0.85 -24.43 -0.53
CA LEU A 205 1.70 -25.47 -1.11
C LEU A 205 2.88 -24.86 -1.89
N GLU A 206 2.61 -23.85 -2.72
CA GLU A 206 3.64 -23.09 -3.43
C GLU A 206 4.49 -22.29 -2.44
N ALA A 207 3.85 -21.67 -1.44
CA ALA A 207 4.54 -20.93 -0.39
C ALA A 207 5.60 -21.78 0.31
N ARG A 208 5.30 -23.06 0.59
CA ARG A 208 6.25 -23.99 1.20
C ARG A 208 7.54 -24.15 0.39
N SER A 209 7.44 -24.26 -0.94
CA SER A 209 8.62 -24.40 -1.80
C SER A 209 9.47 -23.13 -1.76
N VAL A 210 8.84 -21.96 -1.92
CA VAL A 210 9.52 -20.66 -1.91
C VAL A 210 10.19 -20.39 -0.56
N LEU A 211 9.46 -20.57 0.54
CA LEU A 211 9.98 -20.35 1.89
C LEU A 211 11.14 -21.30 2.19
N SER A 212 11.05 -22.57 1.77
CA SER A 212 12.13 -23.56 1.96
C SER A 212 13.41 -23.13 1.25
N SER A 213 13.31 -22.66 0.01
CA SER A 213 14.48 -22.16 -0.73
C SER A 213 15.12 -20.98 0.01
N VAL A 214 14.34 -19.97 0.39
CA VAL A 214 14.85 -18.78 1.08
C VAL A 214 15.44 -19.12 2.44
N SER A 215 14.82 -20.03 3.19
CA SER A 215 15.30 -20.43 4.52
C SER A 215 16.70 -21.06 4.52
N PHE A 216 17.12 -21.64 3.39
CA PHE A 216 18.38 -22.35 3.25
C PHE A 216 19.46 -21.52 2.54
N SER A 217 19.09 -20.80 1.48
CA SER A 217 20.07 -20.20 0.56
C SER A 217 20.19 -18.68 0.66
N ASP A 218 19.41 -18.02 1.51
CA ASP A 218 19.40 -16.56 1.53
C ASP A 218 20.63 -15.93 2.19
N SER A 219 21.05 -14.75 1.74
CA SER A 219 22.16 -14.01 2.38
C SER A 219 21.76 -13.31 3.69
N SER A 220 20.49 -12.98 3.89
CA SER A 220 20.01 -12.30 5.09
C SER A 220 19.57 -13.31 6.15
N HIS A 221 20.32 -13.39 7.25
CA HIS A 221 20.00 -14.29 8.36
C HIS A 221 18.63 -13.98 9.01
N GLU A 222 18.23 -12.71 9.05
CA GLU A 222 16.88 -12.33 9.55
C GLU A 222 15.79 -12.92 8.64
N LEU A 223 15.96 -12.83 7.32
CA LEU A 223 14.99 -13.36 6.37
C LEU A 223 14.93 -14.89 6.43
N GLN A 224 16.07 -15.56 6.57
CA GLN A 224 16.13 -17.01 6.78
C GLN A 224 15.30 -17.41 8.00
N GLN A 225 15.51 -16.76 9.15
CA GLN A 225 14.80 -17.07 10.39
C GLN A 225 13.29 -16.86 10.27
N ILE A 226 12.84 -15.79 9.60
CA ILE A 226 11.42 -15.54 9.37
C ILE A 226 10.84 -16.67 8.49
N CYS A 227 11.52 -17.03 7.41
CA CYS A 227 11.05 -18.09 6.51
C CYS A 227 11.01 -19.46 7.19
N GLN A 228 11.98 -19.78 8.05
CA GLN A 228 11.97 -21.01 8.86
C GLN A 228 10.75 -21.07 9.80
N LYS A 229 10.42 -19.96 10.47
CA LYS A 229 9.23 -19.89 11.34
C LYS A 229 7.95 -20.05 10.54
N LEU A 230 7.85 -19.41 9.38
CA LEU A 230 6.69 -19.55 8.49
C LEU A 230 6.54 -20.97 7.97
N LEU A 231 7.63 -21.64 7.58
CA LEU A 231 7.59 -23.05 7.19
C LEU A 231 7.06 -23.94 8.29
N ALA A 232 7.55 -23.76 9.53
CA ALA A 232 7.07 -24.54 10.67
C ALA A 232 5.56 -24.38 10.87
N CYS A 233 5.01 -23.18 10.66
CA CYS A 233 3.56 -22.94 10.74
C CYS A 233 2.76 -23.65 9.63
N ILE A 234 3.34 -23.88 8.44
CA ILE A 234 2.66 -24.57 7.33
C ILE A 234 2.78 -26.09 7.47
N THR A 235 3.87 -26.59 8.05
CA THR A 235 4.15 -28.03 8.13
C THR A 235 3.77 -28.66 9.46
N SER A 236 3.43 -27.87 10.48
CA SER A 236 2.90 -28.39 11.74
C SER A 236 1.53 -29.03 11.51
N PRO A 237 1.26 -30.24 12.05
CA PRO A 237 -0.06 -30.87 12.01
C PRO A 237 -1.15 -30.04 12.68
#